data_AF-A0A2N1RPN9-F1
#
_entry.id   AF-A0A2N1RPN9-F1
#
_cell.length_a   1.000
_cell.length_b   1.000
_cell.length_c   1.000
_cell.angle_alpha   90.00
_cell.angle_beta   90.00
_cell.angle_gamma   90.00
#
_symmetry.space_group_name_H-M   'P 1'
#
loop_
_entity.id
_entity.type
_entity.pdbx_description
1 polymer ?
#
loop_
_entity_poly.entity_id
_entity_poly.type
_entity_poly.pdbx_seq_one_letter_code
_entity_poly.pdbx_strand_id
1 'polypeptide(L)'
;MTKGNFRKRRREIDIKRIELLPEDIFPEDAILHEFQGRRISNILLEFASPLITNIDSSNAFQFRLMLYFAAVAWNFSYFKEGEERKEALDRFLLNNEQFSGEKKTQMYTIVNSLSMRKKKGFWQYDFMVVNFETVKGEKDSTVMACAIPYSLINLESVFGKIH
;
A
#
# COMPACT_ATOMS: atom_id res chain seq x y z
N MET A 1 -1.16 -29.39 28.29
CA MET A 1 -0.59 -29.04 26.95
C MET A 1 -1.79 -28.60 26.10
N THR A 2 -1.89 -27.41 25.51
CA THR A 2 -1.05 -26.85 24.44
C THR A 2 -1.23 -25.31 24.37
N LYS A 3 -0.46 -24.55 25.16
CA LYS A 3 -0.34 -23.07 25.06
C LYS A 3 0.69 -22.64 23.97
N GLY A 4 0.83 -23.42 22.90
CA GLY A 4 1.96 -23.30 21.95
C GLY A 4 1.64 -22.65 20.60
N ASN A 5 0.39 -22.67 20.13
CA ASN A 5 0.10 -22.36 18.72
C ASN A 5 -0.37 -20.92 18.43
N PHE A 6 -0.89 -20.19 19.42
CA PHE A 6 -1.30 -18.80 19.23
C PHE A 6 -0.12 -17.84 19.05
N ARG A 7 0.99 -18.10 19.75
CA ARG A 7 2.21 -17.25 19.68
C ARG A 7 2.95 -17.40 18.34
N LYS A 8 2.93 -18.59 17.73
CA LYS A 8 3.49 -18.82 16.38
C LYS A 8 2.66 -18.17 15.28
N ARG A 9 1.32 -18.28 15.32
CA ARG A 9 0.43 -17.61 14.36
C ARG A 9 0.53 -16.09 14.38
N ARG A 10 0.70 -15.48 15.57
CA ARG A 10 0.93 -14.04 15.69
C ARG A 10 2.24 -13.62 15.04
N ARG A 11 3.33 -14.38 15.29
CA ARG A 11 4.63 -14.16 14.63
C ARG A 11 4.57 -14.32 13.12
N GLU A 12 3.86 -15.30 12.58
CA GLU A 12 3.75 -15.49 11.12
C GLU A 12 2.91 -14.39 10.43
N ILE A 13 1.90 -13.84 11.12
CA ILE A 13 1.15 -12.67 10.65
C ILE A 13 2.02 -11.40 10.74
N ASP A 14 2.87 -11.28 11.76
CA ASP A 14 3.79 -10.16 11.96
C ASP A 14 5.02 -10.21 11.01
N ILE A 15 5.46 -11.39 10.56
CA ILE A 15 6.62 -11.56 9.65
C ILE A 15 6.37 -11.02 8.23
N LYS A 16 5.11 -10.71 7.87
CA LYS A 16 4.77 -9.97 6.65
C LYS A 16 4.29 -8.54 6.94
N ARG A 17 4.68 -7.94 8.07
CA ARG A 17 4.80 -6.48 8.13
C ARG A 17 5.95 -6.12 7.20
N ILE A 18 5.60 -5.74 5.97
CA ILE A 18 6.45 -4.85 5.20
C ILE A 18 6.47 -3.58 6.03
N GLU A 19 7.50 -3.45 6.88
CA GLU A 19 7.73 -2.25 7.68
C GLU A 19 8.06 -1.15 6.70
N LEU A 20 7.00 -0.53 6.20
CA LEU A 20 7.05 0.82 5.68
C LEU A 20 7.50 1.70 6.85
N LEU A 21 8.39 2.65 6.54
CA LEU A 21 9.15 3.47 7.48
C LEU A 21 8.38 3.79 8.79
N PRO A 22 9.02 3.67 9.96
CA PRO A 22 8.34 3.87 11.22
C PRO A 22 7.77 5.30 11.31
N GLU A 23 6.58 5.37 11.91
CA GLU A 23 5.69 6.54 11.94
C GLU A 23 6.38 7.78 12.53
N ASP A 24 7.29 7.56 13.48
CA ASP A 24 8.09 8.57 14.18
C ASP A 24 9.10 9.33 13.30
N ILE A 25 9.37 8.84 12.08
CA ILE A 25 10.21 9.53 11.10
C ILE A 25 9.43 10.67 10.42
N PHE A 26 8.10 10.58 10.37
CA PHE A 26 7.26 11.59 9.75
C PHE A 26 6.76 12.59 10.81
N PRO A 27 6.81 13.91 10.55
CA PRO A 27 6.15 14.87 11.42
C PRO A 27 4.68 14.48 11.59
N GLU A 28 4.11 14.56 12.79
CA GLU A 28 2.68 14.23 13.02
C GLU A 28 1.76 14.99 12.06
N ASP A 29 2.08 16.26 11.76
CA ASP A 29 1.36 17.10 10.79
C ASP A 29 1.43 16.59 9.34
N ALA A 30 2.41 15.74 9.03
CA ALA A 30 2.56 15.11 7.73
C ALA A 30 1.74 13.83 7.61
N ILE A 31 1.23 13.26 8.71
CA ILE A 31 0.47 12.02 8.70
C ILE A 31 -1.02 12.33 8.61
N LEU A 32 -1.63 11.91 7.51
CA LEU A 32 -3.03 12.12 7.24
C LEU A 32 -3.81 10.82 7.38
N HIS A 33 -4.86 10.85 8.20
CA HIS A 33 -5.90 9.81 8.22
C HIS A 33 -7.11 10.19 7.36
N GLU A 34 -7.28 11.50 7.11
CA GLU A 34 -8.30 12.09 6.25
C GLU A 34 -7.67 13.11 5.31
N PHE A 35 -8.18 13.20 4.08
CA PHE A 35 -7.78 14.20 3.10
C PHE A 35 -9.04 14.87 2.54
N GLN A 36 -9.10 16.20 2.63
CA GLN A 36 -10.27 16.99 2.20
C GLN A 36 -11.59 16.48 2.81
N GLY A 37 -11.58 16.14 4.11
CA GLY A 37 -12.76 15.64 4.84
C GLY A 37 -13.19 14.21 4.49
N ARG A 38 -12.40 13.48 3.69
CA ARG A 38 -12.64 12.06 3.37
C ARG A 38 -11.58 11.18 4.00
N ARG A 39 -11.99 10.09 4.64
CA ARG A 39 -11.06 9.06 5.13
C ARG A 39 -10.24 8.46 4.00
N ILE A 40 -8.94 8.38 4.19
CA ILE A 40 -8.02 7.83 3.19
C ILE A 40 -8.32 6.36 2.91
N SER A 41 -8.72 5.60 3.93
CA SER A 41 -9.17 4.22 3.76
C SER A 41 -10.36 4.10 2.80
N ASN A 42 -11.32 5.04 2.83
CA ASN A 42 -12.45 5.04 1.91
C ASN A 42 -12.03 5.40 0.47
N ILE A 43 -11.14 6.38 0.32
CA ILE A 43 -10.57 6.74 -0.99
C ILE A 43 -9.84 5.53 -1.59
N LEU A 44 -9.02 4.85 -0.77
CA LEU A 44 -8.27 3.68 -1.20
C LEU A 44 -9.20 2.50 -1.52
N LEU A 45 -10.26 2.27 -0.75
CA LEU A 45 -11.26 1.23 -1.04
C LEU A 45 -11.97 1.50 -2.38
N GLU A 46 -12.35 2.75 -2.65
CA GLU A 46 -12.96 3.15 -3.93
C GLU A 46 -11.99 2.99 -5.11
N PHE A 47 -10.72 3.32 -4.87
CA PHE A 47 -9.64 3.14 -5.83
C PHE A 47 -9.38 1.65 -6.13
N ALA A 48 -9.33 0.83 -5.09
CA ALA A 48 -9.05 -0.61 -5.15
C ALA A 48 -10.23 -1.45 -5.61
N SER A 49 -11.43 -0.87 -5.76
CA SER A 49 -12.67 -1.60 -6.11
C SER A 49 -12.49 -2.63 -7.25
N PRO A 50 -11.77 -2.36 -8.35
CA PRO A 50 -11.62 -3.35 -9.43
C PRO A 50 -10.90 -4.64 -8.99
N LEU A 51 -10.08 -4.58 -7.93
CA LEU A 51 -9.36 -5.74 -7.40
C LEU A 51 -10.15 -6.48 -6.32
N ILE A 52 -11.00 -5.78 -5.57
CA ILE A 52 -11.60 -6.31 -4.34
C ILE A 52 -13.08 -6.70 -4.47
N THR A 53 -13.81 -6.19 -5.48
CA THR A 53 -15.26 -6.43 -5.61
C THR A 53 -15.63 -7.90 -5.74
N ASN A 54 -14.76 -8.73 -6.32
CA ASN A 54 -15.02 -10.16 -6.54
C ASN A 54 -14.32 -11.07 -5.51
N ILE A 55 -13.72 -10.50 -4.47
CA ILE A 55 -13.08 -11.30 -3.42
C ILE A 55 -14.15 -11.71 -2.44
N ASP A 56 -14.19 -13.01 -2.13
CA ASP A 56 -15.06 -13.52 -1.07
C ASP A 56 -14.72 -12.86 0.27
N SER A 57 -15.77 -12.39 0.95
CA SER A 57 -15.75 -11.89 2.33
C SER A 57 -15.01 -12.80 3.31
N SER A 58 -14.99 -14.13 3.08
CA SER A 58 -14.27 -15.09 3.90
C SER A 58 -12.75 -15.05 3.69
N ASN A 59 -12.28 -14.51 2.56
CA ASN A 59 -10.87 -14.46 2.18
C ASN A 59 -10.21 -13.12 2.55
N ALA A 60 -10.15 -12.86 3.86
CA ALA A 60 -9.56 -11.66 4.42
C ALA A 60 -8.08 -11.44 4.01
N PHE A 61 -7.33 -12.52 3.77
CA PHE A 61 -5.94 -12.43 3.34
C PHE A 61 -5.82 -11.85 1.92
N GLN A 62 -6.57 -12.39 0.96
CA GLN A 62 -6.55 -11.91 -0.41
C GLN A 62 -7.06 -10.46 -0.50
N PHE A 63 -8.09 -10.12 0.28
CA PHE A 63 -8.61 -8.76 0.37
C PHE A 63 -7.54 -7.76 0.83
N ARG A 64 -6.83 -8.07 1.92
CA ARG A 64 -5.72 -7.24 2.43
C ARG A 64 -4.57 -7.13 1.42
N LEU A 65 -4.24 -8.22 0.75
CA LEU A 65 -3.19 -8.24 -0.26
C LEU A 65 -3.54 -7.34 -1.46
N MET A 66 -4.80 -7.36 -1.92
CA MET A 66 -5.23 -6.47 -3.00
C MET A 66 -5.26 -5.00 -2.59
N LEU A 67 -5.65 -4.68 -1.35
CA LEU A 67 -5.54 -3.32 -0.82
C LEU A 67 -4.10 -2.85 -0.74
N TYR A 68 -3.18 -3.72 -0.34
CA TYR A 68 -1.76 -3.42 -0.34
C TYR A 68 -1.26 -3.10 -1.76
N PHE A 69 -1.60 -3.92 -2.75
CA PHE A 69 -1.24 -3.62 -4.14
C PHE A 69 -1.87 -2.35 -4.67
N ALA A 70 -3.07 -2.01 -4.24
CA ALA A 70 -3.68 -0.74 -4.58
C ALA A 70 -2.89 0.43 -3.99
N ALA A 71 -2.44 0.36 -2.74
CA ALA A 71 -1.59 1.40 -2.14
C ALA A 71 -0.23 1.51 -2.86
N VAL A 72 0.38 0.38 -3.23
CA VAL A 72 1.58 0.38 -4.08
C VAL A 72 1.28 1.08 -5.40
N ALA A 73 0.23 0.68 -6.12
CA ALA A 73 -0.12 1.30 -7.39
C ALA A 73 -0.44 2.80 -7.28
N TRP A 74 -1.04 3.21 -6.16
CA TRP A 74 -1.29 4.62 -5.85
C TRP A 74 0.03 5.41 -5.78
N ASN A 75 0.99 4.93 -5.00
CA ASN A 75 2.31 5.53 -4.87
C ASN A 75 3.11 5.47 -6.18
N PHE A 76 2.97 4.39 -6.94
CA PHE A 76 3.65 4.21 -8.22
C PHE A 76 3.05 5.03 -9.37
N SER A 77 1.88 5.63 -9.16
CA SER A 77 1.24 6.51 -10.14
C SER A 77 2.01 7.79 -10.40
N TYR A 78 2.88 8.21 -9.47
CA TYR A 78 3.76 9.38 -9.60
C TYR A 78 4.93 9.14 -10.56
N PHE A 79 5.34 7.89 -10.78
CA PHE A 79 6.35 7.55 -11.79
C PHE A 79 5.78 7.57 -13.20
N LYS A 80 6.63 7.88 -14.19
CA LYS A 80 6.23 7.81 -15.60
C LYS A 80 5.95 6.36 -16.00
N GLU A 81 4.95 6.20 -16.85
CA GLU A 81 4.62 4.88 -17.41
C GLU A 81 5.76 4.36 -18.30
N GLY A 82 5.92 3.04 -18.38
CA GLY A 82 6.98 2.40 -19.15
C GLY A 82 8.11 1.92 -18.25
N GLU A 83 9.35 2.07 -18.71
CA GLU A 83 10.53 1.51 -18.04
C GLU A 83 10.79 2.16 -16.67
N GLU A 84 10.56 3.46 -16.50
CA GLU A 84 10.78 4.15 -15.21
C GLU A 84 9.98 3.51 -14.06
N ARG A 85 8.67 3.31 -14.25
CA ARG A 85 7.84 2.65 -13.23
C ARG A 85 8.20 1.18 -13.05
N LYS A 86 8.53 0.48 -14.14
CA LYS A 86 8.95 -0.94 -14.04
C LYS A 86 10.22 -1.07 -13.23
N GLU A 87 11.24 -0.25 -13.50
CA GLU A 87 12.51 -0.25 -12.76
C GLU A 87 12.31 0.09 -11.29
N ALA A 88 11.49 1.09 -10.97
CA ALA A 88 11.16 1.42 -9.59
C ALA A 88 10.45 0.25 -8.89
N LEU A 89 9.55 -0.44 -9.61
CA LEU A 89 8.78 -1.55 -9.06
C LEU A 89 9.64 -2.80 -8.92
N ASP A 90 10.56 -3.00 -9.85
CA ASP A 90 11.64 -3.97 -9.77
C ASP A 90 12.44 -3.79 -8.49
N ARG A 91 12.91 -2.55 -8.23
CA ARG A 91 13.66 -2.21 -7.01
C ARG A 91 12.86 -2.45 -5.74
N PHE A 92 11.57 -2.10 -5.76
CA PHE A 92 10.66 -2.35 -4.64
C PHE A 92 10.42 -3.85 -4.39
N LEU A 93 10.45 -4.66 -5.45
CA LEU A 93 10.29 -6.11 -5.38
C LEU A 93 11.60 -6.86 -5.11
N LEU A 94 12.76 -6.20 -5.15
CA LEU A 94 14.05 -6.83 -4.90
C LEU A 94 14.00 -7.56 -3.55
N ASN A 95 14.27 -8.87 -3.61
CA ASN A 95 14.27 -9.86 -2.52
C ASN A 95 12.95 -10.57 -2.22
N ASN A 96 11.88 -10.39 -3.01
CA ASN A 96 10.66 -11.18 -2.84
C ASN A 96 10.50 -12.26 -3.93
N GLU A 97 11.02 -13.47 -3.68
CA GLU A 97 10.91 -14.62 -4.58
C GLU A 97 9.45 -14.97 -4.97
N GLN A 98 8.47 -14.54 -4.16
CA GLN A 98 7.05 -14.75 -4.44
C GLN A 98 6.55 -13.97 -5.66
N PHE A 99 7.29 -12.95 -6.10
CA PHE A 99 6.99 -12.11 -7.27
C PHE A 99 8.02 -12.29 -8.39
N SER A 100 8.30 -13.55 -8.74
CA SER A 100 9.12 -13.94 -9.89
C SER A 100 8.25 -14.44 -11.06
N GLY A 101 8.80 -14.43 -12.28
CA GLY A 101 8.16 -14.96 -13.48
C GLY A 101 6.81 -14.31 -13.79
N GLU A 102 5.78 -15.13 -14.03
CA GLU A 102 4.44 -14.66 -14.43
C GLU A 102 3.78 -13.74 -13.39
N LYS A 103 4.01 -13.99 -12.10
CA LYS A 103 3.43 -13.17 -11.01
C LYS A 103 3.95 -11.74 -11.02
N LYS A 104 5.21 -11.56 -11.43
CA LYS A 104 5.82 -10.24 -11.62
C LYS A 104 5.11 -9.47 -12.75
N THR A 105 4.90 -10.14 -13.88
CA THR A 105 4.17 -9.57 -15.02
C THR A 105 2.72 -9.21 -14.65
N GLN A 106 2.04 -10.06 -13.88
CA GLN A 106 0.69 -9.77 -13.38
C GLN A 106 0.68 -8.54 -12.47
N MET A 107 1.65 -8.42 -11.56
CA MET A 107 1.79 -7.25 -10.69
C MET A 107 2.05 -5.97 -11.50
N TYR A 108 2.87 -6.02 -12.55
CA TYR A 108 3.10 -4.88 -13.45
C TYR A 108 1.83 -4.43 -14.13
N THR A 109 1.03 -5.37 -14.62
CA THR A 109 -0.28 -5.07 -15.23
C THR A 109 -1.23 -4.43 -14.22
N ILE A 110 -1.30 -4.96 -13.00
CA ILE A 110 -2.14 -4.40 -11.93
C ILE A 110 -1.71 -2.98 -11.59
N VAL A 111 -0.42 -2.77 -11.32
CA VAL A 111 0.12 -1.47 -10.93
C VAL A 111 -0.05 -0.44 -12.04
N ASN A 112 0.19 -0.81 -13.30
CA ASN A 112 -0.03 0.10 -14.43
C ASN A 112 -1.50 0.48 -14.59
N SER A 113 -2.40 -0.51 -14.56
CA SER A 113 -3.84 -0.27 -14.70
C SER A 113 -4.37 0.66 -13.60
N LEU A 114 -4.03 0.38 -12.35
CA LEU A 114 -4.43 1.21 -11.22
C LEU A 114 -3.75 2.58 -11.21
N SER A 115 -2.48 2.68 -11.61
CA SER A 115 -1.79 3.98 -11.76
C SER A 115 -2.50 4.87 -12.79
N MET A 116 -2.97 4.29 -13.90
CA MET A 116 -3.75 5.00 -14.90
C MET A 116 -5.13 5.41 -14.39
N ARG A 117 -5.77 4.57 -13.57
CA ARG A 117 -7.01 4.92 -12.85
C ARG A 117 -6.78 6.11 -11.92
N LYS A 118 -5.64 6.18 -11.22
CA LYS A 118 -5.31 7.31 -10.33
C LYS A 118 -5.26 8.60 -11.13
N LYS A 119 -4.51 8.61 -12.23
CA LYS A 119 -4.36 9.77 -13.11
C LYS A 119 -5.67 10.24 -13.75
N LYS A 120 -6.62 9.34 -14.01
CA LYS A 120 -7.90 9.68 -14.66
C LYS A 120 -9.01 10.09 -13.69
N GLY A 121 -9.16 9.39 -12.56
CA GLY A 121 -10.32 9.54 -11.69
C GLY A 121 -10.02 9.99 -10.25
N PHE A 122 -8.75 10.00 -9.85
CA PHE A 122 -8.30 10.32 -8.49
C PHE A 122 -7.17 11.37 -8.51
N TRP A 123 -7.08 12.17 -9.57
CA TRP A 123 -6.00 13.14 -9.78
C TRP A 123 -6.00 14.27 -8.74
N GLN A 124 -7.16 14.58 -8.17
CA GLN A 124 -7.36 15.58 -7.11
C GLN A 124 -6.76 15.18 -5.77
N TYR A 125 -6.42 13.90 -5.59
CA TYR A 125 -5.81 13.38 -4.37
C TYR A 125 -4.28 13.33 -4.55
N ASP A 126 -3.60 14.27 -3.90
CA ASP A 126 -2.16 14.47 -4.01
C ASP A 126 -1.42 14.11 -2.72
N PHE A 127 -1.46 12.82 -2.40
CA PHE A 127 -0.75 12.21 -1.27
C PHE A 127 -0.17 10.85 -1.65
N MET A 128 0.79 10.34 -0.88
CA MET A 128 1.23 8.95 -0.94
C MET A 128 0.81 8.21 0.32
N VAL A 129 0.47 6.93 0.20
CA VAL A 129 0.10 6.07 1.33
C VAL A 129 1.36 5.44 1.91
N VAL A 130 1.62 5.62 3.20
CA VAL A 130 2.87 5.18 3.85
C VAL A 130 2.70 3.98 4.75
N ASN A 131 1.56 3.78 5.41
CA ASN A 131 1.34 2.57 6.19
C ASN A 131 -0.16 2.30 6.38
N PHE A 132 -0.45 1.16 6.99
CA PHE A 132 -1.78 0.79 7.45
C PHE A 132 -1.77 0.56 8.94
N GLU A 133 -2.68 1.21 9.66
CA GLU A 133 -2.92 1.01 11.07
C GLU A 133 -4.14 0.12 11.29
N THR A 134 -4.05 -0.79 12.24
CA THR A 134 -5.22 -1.55 12.68
C THR A 134 -5.78 -0.90 13.93
N VAL A 135 -6.95 -0.28 13.79
CA VAL A 135 -7.67 0.35 14.89
C VAL A 135 -8.68 -0.66 15.43
N LYS A 136 -8.76 -0.83 16.75
CA LYS A 136 -9.84 -1.62 17.35
C LYS A 136 -11.12 -0.80 17.33
N GLY A 137 -12.04 -1.14 16.43
CA GLY A 137 -13.40 -0.60 16.44
C GLY A 137 -14.32 -1.39 17.39
N GLU A 138 -15.55 -0.88 17.56
CA GLU A 138 -16.57 -1.50 18.44
C GLU A 138 -17.05 -2.88 17.98
N LYS A 139 -16.90 -3.20 16.68
CA LYS A 139 -17.40 -4.48 16.12
C LYS A 139 -16.35 -5.35 15.44
N ASP A 140 -15.17 -4.82 15.12
CA ASP A 140 -14.05 -5.58 14.55
C ASP A 140 -12.80 -4.71 14.49
N SER A 141 -11.66 -5.32 14.15
CA SER A 141 -10.43 -4.59 13.83
C SER A 141 -10.59 -3.89 12.47
N THR A 142 -10.68 -2.56 12.46
CA THR A 142 -10.73 -1.75 11.23
C THR A 142 -9.32 -1.40 10.77
N VAL A 143 -9.11 -1.29 9.44
CA VAL A 143 -7.83 -0.85 8.87
C VAL A 143 -7.95 0.62 8.48
N MET A 144 -7.07 1.44 9.06
CA MET A 144 -6.86 2.84 8.70
C MET A 144 -5.61 2.92 7.81
N ALA A 145 -5.61 3.83 6.84
CA ALA A 145 -4.46 4.07 5.97
C ALA A 145 -3.91 5.45 6.31
N CYS A 146 -2.60 5.54 6.46
CA CYS A 146 -1.94 6.80 6.74
C CYS A 146 -1.21 7.25 5.49
N ALA A 147 -1.32 8.54 5.19
CA ALA A 147 -0.70 9.13 4.03
C ALA A 147 0.16 10.33 4.39
N ILE A 148 1.05 10.68 3.48
CA ILE A 148 1.83 11.91 3.57
C ILE A 148 1.51 12.81 2.36
N PRO A 149 1.30 14.13 2.54
CA PRO A 149 1.18 15.07 1.45
C PRO A 149 2.38 14.95 0.51
N TYR A 150 2.15 14.97 -0.81
CA TYR A 150 3.22 14.85 -1.79
C TYR A 150 4.33 15.89 -1.58
N SER A 151 3.98 17.11 -1.18
CA SER A 151 4.91 18.20 -0.89
C SER A 151 5.87 17.94 0.29
N LEU A 152 5.53 17.03 1.20
CA LEU A 152 6.34 16.69 2.37
C LEU A 152 7.24 15.47 2.14
N ILE A 153 7.06 14.79 1.00
CA ILE A 153 7.87 13.65 0.61
C ILE A 153 9.15 14.21 0.00
N ASN A 154 10.19 14.31 0.83
CA ASN A 154 11.51 14.70 0.35
C ASN A 154 12.07 13.56 -0.52
N LEU A 155 11.70 13.52 -1.80
CA LEU A 155 12.02 12.43 -2.75
C LEU A 155 13.52 12.20 -2.89
N GLU A 156 14.36 13.16 -2.51
CA GLU A 156 15.82 13.02 -2.47
C GLU A 156 16.32 12.06 -1.37
N SER A 157 15.54 11.79 -0.32
CA SER A 157 15.98 10.93 0.79
C SER A 157 15.61 9.44 0.60
N VAL A 158 14.55 9.14 -0.16
CA VAL A 158 14.01 7.77 -0.27
C VAL A 158 14.71 6.93 -1.35
N PHE A 159 15.27 7.56 -2.39
CA PHE A 159 15.95 6.85 -3.48
C PHE A 159 17.46 7.07 -3.56
N GLY A 160 18.04 7.79 -2.60
CA GLY A 160 19.45 8.18 -2.59
C GLY A 160 19.75 9.25 -3.64
N LYS A 161 20.66 10.16 -3.30
CA LYS A 161 21.23 11.11 -4.26
C LYS A 161 21.82 10.33 -5.43
N ILE A 162 21.24 10.50 -6.62
CA ILE A 162 21.91 10.14 -7.86
C ILE A 162 23.00 11.21 -8.06
N HIS A 163 24.22 10.89 -7.64
CA HIS A 163 25.44 11.60 -8.00
C HIS A 163 26.23 10.77 -9.00
#